data_AF-A0A2D5I4Y9-F1
#
_entry.id   AF-A0A2D5I4Y9-F1
#
_cell.length_a   1.000
_cell.length_b   1.000
_cell.length_c   1.000
_cell.angle_alpha   90.00
_cell.angle_beta   90.00
_cell.angle_gamma   90.00
#
_symmetry.space_group_name_H-M   'P 1'
#
loop_
_entity.id
_entity.type
_entity.pdbx_description
1 polymer ?
#
loop_
_entity_poly.entity_id
_entity_poly.type
_entity_poly.pdbx_seq_one_letter_code
_entity_poly.pdbx_strand_id
1 'polypeptide(L)'
;MKHFPEKKLHDIDALGDKSIFNNIGNYVLQAQNNNGTIPSNADGSFDPWDFIESITAINFIGDIGNAEKAFLWLKENQNDDGSWYAKYSSHGDILEKNKPTHFSPYISIGLLHYYKIFSNKEFLKNLWPTVEKALNFSLSLQNKNGTIPWSVDQSGNIESDYLLTGSSSILKGIECAMTIGKILGFGVQDKWKHSYESLSIAIKNPIWLI
;
A
#
# COMPACT_ATOMS: atom_id res chain seq x y z
N MET A 1 17.43 1.16 -20.80
CA MET A 1 16.77 -0.10 -21.23
C MET A 1 15.81 -0.50 -20.12
N LYS A 2 14.49 -0.51 -20.34
CA LYS A 2 13.51 -0.90 -19.30
C LYS A 2 13.56 -2.41 -19.17
N HIS A 3 14.08 -2.91 -18.05
CA HIS A 3 14.08 -4.34 -17.74
C HIS A 3 12.69 -4.68 -17.19
N PHE A 4 11.75 -4.99 -18.08
CA PHE A 4 10.49 -5.58 -17.67
C PHE A 4 10.69 -7.09 -17.56
N PRO A 5 10.22 -7.74 -16.49
CA PRO A 5 10.23 -9.20 -16.43
C PRO A 5 9.39 -9.75 -17.59
N GLU A 6 9.91 -10.78 -18.27
CA GLU A 6 9.14 -11.52 -19.26
C GLU A 6 7.93 -12.16 -18.58
N LYS A 7 6.74 -11.92 -19.14
CA LYS A 7 5.50 -12.50 -18.63
C LYS A 7 5.49 -14.01 -18.93
N LYS A 8 5.92 -14.82 -17.96
CA LYS A 8 6.01 -16.29 -18.13
C LYS A 8 4.66 -17.02 -18.18
N LEU A 9 3.59 -16.43 -17.65
CA LEU A 9 2.25 -17.01 -17.67
C LEU A 9 1.47 -16.48 -18.89
N HIS A 10 1.40 -17.30 -19.93
CA HIS A 10 0.64 -17.02 -21.16
C HIS A 10 -0.80 -17.54 -21.09
N ASP A 11 -1.09 -18.50 -20.21
CA ASP A 11 -2.39 -19.14 -20.09
C ASP A 11 -2.80 -19.26 -18.61
N ILE A 12 -3.86 -18.55 -18.22
CA ILE A 12 -4.41 -18.59 -16.86
C ILE A 12 -5.06 -19.94 -16.57
N ASP A 13 -5.42 -20.69 -17.62
CA ASP A 13 -6.01 -22.02 -17.51
C ASP A 13 -4.97 -23.11 -17.27
N ALA A 14 -3.67 -22.78 -17.38
CA ALA A 14 -2.56 -23.65 -16.97
C ALA A 14 -2.34 -23.69 -15.44
N LEU A 15 -3.01 -22.82 -14.67
CA LEU A 15 -3.05 -22.93 -13.20
C LEU A 15 -3.97 -24.12 -12.85
N GLY A 16 -3.35 -25.28 -12.66
CA GLY A 16 -4.05 -26.57 -12.48
C GLY A 16 -5.04 -26.62 -11.31
N ASP A 17 -4.86 -25.77 -10.29
CA ASP A 17 -5.85 -25.62 -9.23
C ASP A 17 -6.02 -24.15 -8.83
N LYS A 18 -7.06 -23.52 -9.39
CA LYS A 18 -7.47 -22.16 -9.01
C LYS A 18 -8.14 -22.12 -7.63
N SER A 19 -8.47 -23.27 -7.03
CA SER A 19 -9.09 -23.35 -5.70
C SER A 19 -8.16 -22.86 -4.60
N ILE A 20 -6.83 -22.92 -4.79
CA ILE A 20 -5.89 -22.40 -3.80
C ILE A 20 -6.09 -20.90 -3.53
N PHE A 21 -6.39 -20.10 -4.56
CA PHE A 21 -6.68 -18.67 -4.40
C PHE A 21 -7.99 -18.45 -3.65
N ASN A 22 -9.01 -19.27 -3.94
CA ASN A 22 -10.27 -19.23 -3.22
C ASN A 22 -10.10 -19.65 -1.75
N ASN A 23 -9.29 -20.67 -1.48
CA ASN A 23 -9.03 -21.15 -0.12
C ASN A 23 -8.29 -20.09 0.71
N ILE A 24 -7.24 -19.47 0.14
CA ILE A 24 -6.49 -18.40 0.80
C ILE A 24 -7.38 -17.17 1.01
N GLY A 25 -8.11 -16.72 -0.01
CA GLY A 25 -8.99 -15.56 0.11
C GLY A 25 -10.12 -15.78 1.12
N ASN A 26 -10.72 -16.97 1.15
CA ASN A 26 -11.75 -17.32 2.13
C ASN A 26 -11.18 -17.40 3.56
N TYR A 27 -9.97 -17.91 3.74
CA TYR A 27 -9.29 -17.91 5.04
C TYR A 27 -9.05 -16.48 5.54
N VAL A 28 -8.55 -15.59 4.67
CA VAL A 28 -8.36 -14.16 5.01
C VAL A 28 -9.70 -13.49 5.31
N LEU A 29 -10.73 -13.78 4.53
CA LEU A 29 -12.07 -13.23 4.74
C LEU A 29 -12.67 -13.64 6.09
N GLN A 30 -12.45 -14.89 6.54
CA GLN A 30 -12.90 -15.35 7.87
C GLN A 30 -12.26 -14.60 9.03
N ALA A 31 -11.07 -14.03 8.82
CA ALA A 31 -10.39 -13.20 9.81
C ALA A 31 -10.91 -11.74 9.83
N GLN A 32 -11.75 -11.34 8.87
CA GLN A 32 -12.25 -9.97 8.83
C GLN A 32 -13.28 -9.71 9.94
N ASN A 33 -13.05 -8.66 10.72
CA ASN A 33 -13.97 -8.22 11.77
C ASN A 33 -15.13 -7.38 11.22
N ASN A 34 -16.17 -7.20 12.04
CA ASN A 34 -17.33 -6.38 11.70
C ASN A 34 -17.01 -4.90 11.44
N ASN A 35 -15.86 -4.39 11.89
CA ASN A 35 -15.38 -3.03 11.60
C ASN A 35 -14.53 -2.95 10.31
N GLY A 36 -14.29 -4.07 9.62
CA GLY A 36 -13.51 -4.14 8.38
C GLY A 36 -12.03 -4.49 8.55
N THR A 37 -11.50 -4.46 9.78
CA THR A 37 -10.10 -4.85 10.06
C THR A 37 -9.86 -6.33 9.76
N ILE A 38 -8.63 -6.67 9.36
CA ILE A 38 -8.20 -8.05 9.11
C ILE A 38 -6.87 -8.26 9.83
N PRO A 39 -6.89 -8.79 11.08
CA PRO A 39 -5.68 -9.14 11.82
C PRO A 39 -4.77 -10.12 11.06
N SER A 40 -3.47 -9.83 10.98
CA SER A 40 -2.46 -10.74 10.39
C SER A 40 -1.66 -11.51 11.44
N ASN A 41 -1.60 -11.02 12.68
CA ASN A 41 -0.84 -11.63 13.76
C ASN A 41 -1.71 -12.52 14.67
N ALA A 42 -1.08 -13.51 15.30
CA ALA A 42 -1.74 -14.44 16.20
C ALA A 42 -2.33 -13.79 17.47
N ASP A 43 -1.81 -12.61 17.87
CA ASP A 43 -2.34 -11.81 18.97
C ASP A 43 -3.55 -10.95 18.57
N GLY A 44 -4.02 -11.06 17.32
CA GLY A 44 -5.13 -10.29 16.79
C GLY A 44 -4.76 -8.88 16.34
N SER A 45 -3.47 -8.53 16.30
CA SER A 45 -3.00 -7.26 15.76
C SER A 45 -2.73 -7.30 14.26
N PHE A 46 -2.58 -6.12 13.65
CA PHE A 46 -2.12 -5.96 12.27
C PHE A 46 -1.36 -4.64 12.10
N ASP A 47 -0.62 -4.56 11.00
CA ASP A 47 -0.09 -3.33 10.47
C ASP A 47 -0.76 -2.97 9.12
N PRO A 48 -0.75 -1.69 8.71
CA PRO A 48 -1.34 -1.27 7.45
C PRO A 48 -0.79 -1.95 6.18
N TRP A 49 0.47 -2.40 6.17
CA TRP A 49 1.07 -3.04 5.00
C TRP A 49 0.47 -4.43 4.79
N ASP A 50 0.50 -5.27 5.83
CA ASP A 50 -0.13 -6.59 5.84
C ASP A 50 -1.65 -6.51 5.63
N PHE A 51 -2.28 -5.47 6.18
CA PHE A 51 -3.71 -5.27 6.04
C PHE A 51 -4.10 -5.03 4.57
N ILE A 52 -3.31 -4.24 3.83
CA ILE A 52 -3.53 -4.01 2.39
C ILE A 52 -3.32 -5.29 1.59
N GLU A 53 -2.32 -6.11 1.92
CA GLU A 53 -2.13 -7.44 1.30
C GLU A 53 -3.36 -8.32 1.53
N SER A 54 -3.92 -8.31 2.73
CA SER A 54 -5.14 -9.05 3.07
C SER A 54 -6.33 -8.58 2.23
N ILE A 55 -6.46 -7.28 1.97
CA ILE A 55 -7.46 -6.74 1.04
C ILE A 55 -7.26 -7.29 -0.39
N THR A 56 -6.00 -7.47 -0.85
CA THR A 56 -5.77 -8.08 -2.17
C THR A 56 -6.26 -9.53 -2.26
N ALA A 57 -6.14 -10.31 -1.18
CA ALA A 57 -6.67 -11.66 -1.13
C ALA A 57 -8.21 -11.69 -1.21
N ILE A 58 -8.90 -10.76 -0.52
CA ILE A 58 -10.36 -10.60 -0.63
C ILE A 58 -10.76 -10.15 -2.04
N ASN A 59 -10.00 -9.23 -2.65
CA ASN A 59 -10.23 -8.81 -4.04
C ASN A 59 -10.17 -10.02 -4.99
N PHE A 60 -9.20 -10.94 -4.82
CA PHE A 60 -9.02 -12.11 -5.68
C PHE A 60 -10.23 -13.04 -5.73
N ILE A 61 -10.97 -13.16 -4.62
CA ILE A 61 -12.17 -14.00 -4.55
C ILE A 61 -13.45 -13.25 -4.96
N GLY A 62 -13.33 -11.99 -5.37
CA GLY A 62 -14.44 -11.20 -5.91
C GLY A 62 -15.38 -10.60 -4.86
N ASP A 63 -15.02 -10.60 -3.58
CA ASP A 63 -15.85 -10.00 -2.53
C ASP A 63 -15.61 -8.49 -2.41
N ILE A 64 -16.28 -7.76 -3.30
CA ILE A 64 -16.17 -6.30 -3.38
C ILE A 64 -16.60 -5.60 -2.09
N GLY A 65 -17.64 -6.09 -1.40
CA GLY A 65 -18.20 -5.43 -0.23
C GLY A 65 -17.24 -5.45 0.96
N ASN A 66 -16.65 -6.61 1.22
CA ASN A 66 -15.69 -6.77 2.30
C ASN A 66 -14.34 -6.09 1.98
N ALA A 67 -13.93 -6.07 0.72
CA ALA A 67 -12.76 -5.30 0.28
C ALA A 67 -12.97 -3.78 0.48
N GLU A 68 -14.10 -3.22 0.04
CA GLU A 68 -14.42 -1.80 0.20
C GLU A 68 -14.49 -1.41 1.68
N LYS A 69 -15.08 -2.27 2.52
CA LYS A 69 -15.16 -2.06 3.97
C LYS A 69 -13.78 -1.92 4.62
N ALA A 70 -12.82 -2.77 4.24
CA ALA A 70 -11.45 -2.68 4.73
C ALA A 70 -10.71 -1.42 4.25
N PHE A 71 -10.91 -1.04 2.99
CA PHE A 71 -10.40 0.22 2.45
C PHE A 71 -10.98 1.46 3.13
N LEU A 72 -12.26 1.43 3.48
CA LEU A 72 -12.90 2.50 4.23
C LEU A 72 -12.34 2.61 5.65
N TRP A 73 -12.01 1.50 6.29
CA TRP A 73 -11.30 1.54 7.57
C TRP A 73 -9.97 2.29 7.46
N LEU A 74 -9.17 2.03 6.41
CA LEU A 74 -7.92 2.77 6.17
C LEU A 74 -8.17 4.27 5.99
N LYS A 75 -9.20 4.63 5.22
CA LYS A 75 -9.60 6.04 5.02
C LYS A 75 -9.99 6.73 6.33
N GLU A 76 -10.76 6.07 7.17
CA GLU A 76 -11.29 6.61 8.43
C GLU A 76 -10.21 6.72 9.52
N ASN A 77 -9.17 5.87 9.46
CA ASN A 77 -8.10 5.80 10.46
C ASN A 77 -6.76 6.39 9.97
N GLN A 78 -6.78 7.14 8.85
CA GLN A 78 -5.60 7.87 8.36
C GLN A 78 -5.32 9.06 9.28
N ASN A 79 -4.06 9.24 9.68
CA ASN A 79 -3.61 10.40 10.43
C ASN A 79 -3.69 11.68 9.59
N ASP A 80 -3.74 12.85 10.24
CA ASP A 80 -3.85 14.14 9.56
C ASP A 80 -2.72 14.41 8.55
N ASP A 81 -1.51 13.93 8.85
CA ASP A 81 -0.33 14.05 7.98
C ASP A 81 -0.33 13.06 6.80
N GLY A 82 -1.31 12.15 6.73
CA GLY A 82 -1.45 11.13 5.70
C GLY A 82 -0.87 9.77 6.07
N SER A 83 -0.22 9.66 7.23
CA SER A 83 0.37 8.41 7.71
C SER A 83 -0.66 7.43 8.28
N TRP A 84 -0.20 6.21 8.54
CA TRP A 84 -0.83 5.30 9.50
C TRP A 84 0.21 4.90 10.56
N TYR A 85 -0.28 4.52 11.74
CA TYR A 85 0.55 4.00 12.80
C TYR A 85 1.04 2.58 12.49
N ALA A 86 2.09 2.16 13.19
CA ALA A 86 2.76 0.90 12.91
C ALA A 86 1.92 -0.32 13.25
N LYS A 87 1.05 -0.23 14.25
CA LYS A 87 0.31 -1.39 14.73
C LYS A 87 -1.03 -1.04 15.36
N TYR A 88 -2.03 -1.85 15.07
CA TYR A 88 -3.40 -1.73 15.57
C TYR A 88 -3.91 -3.05 16.15
N SER A 89 -4.86 -2.98 17.09
CA SER A 89 -5.61 -4.13 17.61
C SER A 89 -6.70 -4.56 16.62
N SER A 90 -7.28 -5.75 16.81
CA SER A 90 -8.45 -6.21 16.05
C SER A 90 -9.66 -5.28 16.12
N HIS A 91 -9.77 -4.48 17.18
CA HIS A 91 -10.83 -3.49 17.34
C HIS A 91 -10.50 -2.13 16.69
N GLY A 92 -9.24 -1.95 16.26
CA GLY A 92 -8.73 -0.73 15.64
C GLY A 92 -8.02 0.21 16.61
N ASP A 93 -7.75 -0.22 17.85
CA ASP A 93 -7.00 0.58 18.81
C ASP A 93 -5.53 0.67 18.41
N ILE A 94 -4.91 1.82 18.61
CA ILE A 94 -3.49 2.03 18.29
C ILE A 94 -2.62 1.34 19.34
N LEU A 95 -1.76 0.41 18.90
CA LEU A 95 -0.83 -0.31 19.76
C LEU A 95 0.59 0.24 19.69
N GLU A 96 1.05 0.66 18.49
CA GLU A 96 2.40 1.23 18.28
C GLU A 96 2.32 2.48 17.39
N LYS A 97 2.84 3.61 17.90
CA LYS A 97 2.64 4.95 17.32
C LYS A 97 3.74 5.45 16.40
N ASN A 98 4.79 4.67 16.14
CA ASN A 98 5.70 4.99 15.04
C ASN A 98 4.95 4.94 13.71
N LYS A 99 5.47 5.65 12.71
CA LYS A 99 4.84 5.86 11.41
C LYS A 99 5.79 5.38 10.32
N PRO A 100 5.76 4.08 9.97
CA PRO A 100 6.58 3.53 8.91
C PRO A 100 6.23 4.19 7.57
N THR A 101 7.23 4.73 6.89
CA THR A 101 7.02 5.58 5.71
C THR A 101 6.53 4.80 4.50
N HIS A 102 6.80 3.51 4.45
CA HIS A 102 6.43 2.63 3.35
C HIS A 102 4.99 2.11 3.44
N PHE A 103 4.38 2.17 4.63
CA PHE A 103 2.98 1.77 4.82
C PHE A 103 2.03 2.66 4.03
N SER A 104 2.27 3.98 4.05
CA SER A 104 1.31 4.93 3.49
C SER A 104 1.13 4.80 1.97
N PRO A 105 2.19 4.84 1.14
CA PRO A 105 2.04 4.73 -0.31
C PRO A 105 1.42 3.40 -0.76
N TYR A 106 1.48 2.36 0.08
CA TYR A 106 1.05 1.01 -0.23
C TYR A 106 -0.44 0.91 -0.55
N ILE A 107 -1.27 1.81 0.00
CA ILE A 107 -2.71 1.87 -0.31
C ILE A 107 -2.95 2.01 -1.82
N SER A 108 -2.04 2.68 -2.54
CA SER A 108 -2.13 2.86 -4.00
C SER A 108 -2.02 1.53 -4.74
N ILE A 109 -1.24 0.58 -4.22
CA ILE A 109 -1.05 -0.74 -4.81
C ILE A 109 -2.32 -1.56 -4.64
N GLY A 110 -2.81 -1.66 -3.40
CA GLY A 110 -4.07 -2.35 -3.11
C GLY A 110 -5.24 -1.76 -3.88
N LEU A 111 -5.33 -0.43 -3.97
CA LEU A 111 -6.45 0.24 -4.61
C LEU A 111 -6.41 0.12 -6.15
N LEU A 112 -5.21 0.15 -6.76
CA LEU A 112 -5.09 -0.13 -8.19
C LEU A 112 -5.41 -1.60 -8.49
N HIS A 113 -5.03 -2.53 -7.60
CA HIS A 113 -5.40 -3.94 -7.69
C HIS A 113 -6.91 -4.13 -7.64
N TYR A 114 -7.58 -3.54 -6.65
CA TYR A 114 -9.04 -3.48 -6.54
C TYR A 114 -9.68 -2.96 -7.84
N TYR A 115 -9.21 -1.82 -8.36
CA TYR A 115 -9.77 -1.25 -9.58
C TYR A 115 -9.61 -2.18 -10.79
N LYS A 116 -8.49 -2.90 -10.90
CA LYS A 116 -8.27 -3.86 -11.99
C LYS A 116 -9.22 -5.05 -11.96
N ILE A 117 -9.76 -5.40 -10.79
CA ILE A 117 -10.70 -6.51 -10.63
C ILE A 117 -12.13 -6.03 -10.82
N PHE A 118 -12.51 -4.93 -10.15
CA PHE A 118 -13.91 -4.50 -10.07
C PHE A 118 -14.27 -3.36 -11.03
N SER A 119 -13.28 -2.67 -11.61
CA SER A 119 -13.47 -1.49 -12.47
C SER A 119 -14.32 -0.36 -11.85
N ASN A 120 -14.47 -0.33 -10.52
CA ASN A 120 -15.26 0.66 -9.80
C ASN A 120 -14.49 1.98 -9.68
N LYS A 121 -14.72 2.87 -10.65
CA LYS A 121 -14.07 4.20 -10.71
C LYS A 121 -14.58 5.15 -9.62
N GLU A 122 -15.82 4.98 -9.15
CA GLU A 122 -16.39 5.82 -8.11
C GLU A 122 -15.71 5.58 -6.76
N PHE A 123 -15.50 4.32 -6.38
CA PHE A 123 -14.75 3.97 -5.18
C PHE A 123 -13.29 4.46 -5.26
N LEU A 124 -12.67 4.33 -6.43
CA LEU A 124 -11.34 4.86 -6.69
C LEU A 124 -11.27 6.38 -6.46
N LYS A 125 -12.27 7.13 -6.92
CA LYS A 125 -12.40 8.58 -6.70
C LYS A 125 -12.64 8.91 -5.24
N ASN A 126 -13.45 8.11 -4.53
CA ASN A 126 -13.74 8.28 -3.10
C ASN A 126 -12.48 8.16 -2.21
N LEU A 127 -11.54 7.28 -2.58
CA LEU A 127 -10.28 7.08 -1.87
C LEU A 127 -9.12 7.96 -2.37
N TRP A 128 -9.29 8.70 -3.45
CA TRP A 128 -8.23 9.52 -4.02
C TRP A 128 -7.59 10.51 -3.03
N PRO A 129 -8.35 11.27 -2.20
CA PRO A 129 -7.75 12.16 -1.21
C PRO A 129 -6.87 11.43 -0.18
N THR A 130 -7.24 10.21 0.20
CA THR A 130 -6.47 9.35 1.11
C THR A 130 -5.14 8.94 0.47
N VAL A 131 -5.17 8.54 -0.80
CA VAL A 131 -3.97 8.22 -1.60
C VAL A 131 -3.04 9.43 -1.70
N GLU A 132 -3.58 10.61 -2.00
CA GLU A 132 -2.76 11.82 -2.14
C GLU A 132 -2.03 12.19 -0.85
N LYS A 133 -2.76 12.18 0.28
CA LYS A 133 -2.16 12.43 1.60
C LYS A 133 -1.10 11.39 1.94
N ALA A 134 -1.40 10.12 1.68
CA ALA A 134 -0.50 9.01 1.97
C ALA A 134 0.83 9.09 1.21
N LEU A 135 0.80 9.46 -0.09
CA LEU A 135 2.02 9.72 -0.84
C LEU A 135 2.76 10.93 -0.28
N ASN A 136 2.04 12.03 -0.02
CA ASN A 136 2.68 13.26 0.39
C ASN A 136 3.38 13.13 1.75
N PHE A 137 2.87 12.29 2.67
CA PHE A 137 3.55 11.92 3.91
C PHE A 137 4.96 11.40 3.63
N SER A 138 5.10 10.29 2.91
CA SER A 138 6.39 9.64 2.68
C SER A 138 7.32 10.48 1.82
N LEU A 139 6.77 11.17 0.82
CA LEU A 139 7.55 12.03 -0.07
C LEU A 139 8.09 13.27 0.63
N SER A 140 7.40 13.77 1.66
CA SER A 140 7.91 14.88 2.48
C SER A 140 9.17 14.53 3.27
N LEU A 141 9.42 13.23 3.48
CA LEU A 141 10.58 12.69 4.21
C LEU A 141 11.73 12.29 3.27
N GLN A 142 11.57 12.47 1.96
CA GLN A 142 12.61 12.15 1.00
C GLN A 142 13.80 13.11 1.17
N ASN A 143 14.99 12.55 1.37
CA ASN A 143 16.20 13.34 1.55
C ASN A 143 16.87 13.68 0.20
N LYS A 144 17.93 14.49 0.25
CA LYS A 144 18.70 14.93 -0.92
C LYS A 144 19.33 13.79 -1.74
N ASN A 145 19.51 12.61 -1.15
CA ASN A 145 20.05 11.43 -1.82
C ASN A 145 18.95 10.60 -2.50
N GLY A 146 17.68 11.02 -2.41
CA GLY A 146 16.52 10.34 -2.97
C GLY A 146 15.95 9.23 -2.09
N THR A 147 16.63 8.86 -1.01
CA THR A 147 16.16 7.83 -0.07
C THR A 147 15.10 8.38 0.87
N ILE A 148 14.21 7.51 1.33
CA ILE A 148 13.16 7.82 2.32
C ILE A 148 13.43 6.96 3.56
N PRO A 149 13.45 7.55 4.76
CA PRO A 149 13.76 6.83 6.01
C PRO A 149 12.71 5.75 6.27
N TRP A 150 13.06 4.73 7.04
CA TRP A 150 12.18 3.61 7.36
C TRP A 150 10.89 4.05 8.06
N SER A 151 11.03 4.94 9.05
CA SER A 151 9.95 5.32 9.95
C SER A 151 10.20 6.67 10.61
N VAL A 152 9.12 7.27 11.12
CA VAL A 152 9.14 8.38 12.08
C VAL A 152 8.67 7.82 13.42
N ASP A 153 9.45 8.00 14.48
CA ASP A 153 9.10 7.46 15.78
C ASP A 153 7.87 8.16 16.42
N GLN A 154 7.40 7.64 17.55
CA GLN A 154 6.26 8.20 18.28
C GLN A 154 6.48 9.63 18.81
N SER A 155 7.73 10.10 18.90
CA SER A 155 8.10 11.46 19.31
C SER A 155 8.27 12.40 18.13
N GLY A 156 8.12 11.90 16.89
CA GLY A 156 8.28 12.68 15.66
C GLY A 156 9.72 12.72 15.14
N ASN A 157 10.65 11.96 15.72
CA ASN A 157 12.02 11.89 15.21
C ASN A 157 12.08 10.99 13.98
N ILE A 158 12.81 11.45 12.97
CA ILE A 158 13.05 10.68 11.75
C ILE A 158 14.15 9.65 12.03
N GLU A 159 13.87 8.38 11.77
CA GLU A 159 14.87 7.31 11.90
C GLU A 159 15.92 7.39 10.78
N SER A 160 17.13 6.92 11.07
CA SER A 160 18.27 6.96 10.14
C SER A 160 18.45 5.70 9.31
N ASP A 161 17.55 4.72 9.44
CA ASP A 161 17.57 3.50 8.64
C ASP A 161 16.84 3.73 7.32
N TYR A 162 17.40 3.22 6.23
CA TYR A 162 16.85 3.36 4.88
C TYR A 162 16.84 1.98 4.21
N LEU A 163 15.72 1.26 4.29
CA LEU A 163 15.67 -0.11 3.82
C LEU A 163 15.36 -0.19 2.32
N LEU A 164 16.05 -1.07 1.59
CA LEU A 164 15.76 -1.33 0.17
C LEU A 164 14.32 -1.81 -0.06
N THR A 165 13.79 -2.62 0.85
CA THR A 165 12.40 -3.13 0.77
C THR A 165 11.38 -2.00 0.90
N GLY A 166 11.53 -1.12 1.90
CA GLY A 166 10.66 0.03 2.10
C GLY A 166 10.74 1.02 0.93
N SER A 167 11.96 1.28 0.43
CA SER A 167 12.18 2.12 -0.75
C SER A 167 11.48 1.56 -1.99
N SER A 168 11.58 0.24 -2.22
CA SER A 168 10.95 -0.43 -3.37
C SER A 168 9.42 -0.37 -3.28
N SER A 169 8.88 -0.57 -2.08
CA SER A 169 7.45 -0.46 -1.78
C SER A 169 6.91 0.94 -2.08
N ILE A 170 7.61 1.99 -1.62
CA ILE A 170 7.24 3.39 -1.89
C ILE A 170 7.32 3.70 -3.39
N LEU A 171 8.39 3.29 -4.06
CA LEU A 171 8.55 3.50 -5.51
C LEU A 171 7.36 2.91 -6.28
N LYS A 172 6.93 1.70 -5.91
CA LYS A 172 5.77 1.05 -6.51
C LYS A 172 4.46 1.76 -6.17
N GLY A 173 4.30 2.21 -4.93
CA GLY A 173 3.17 3.05 -4.50
C GLY A 173 3.02 4.31 -5.35
N ILE A 174 4.11 5.03 -5.61
CA ILE A 174 4.11 6.22 -6.49
C ILE A 174 3.66 5.86 -7.91
N GLU A 175 4.18 4.77 -8.50
CA GLU A 175 3.77 4.32 -9.83
C GLU A 175 2.26 4.01 -9.91
N CYS A 176 1.74 3.31 -8.89
CA CYS A 176 0.32 2.99 -8.81
C CYS A 176 -0.53 4.25 -8.64
N ALA A 177 -0.13 5.19 -7.79
CA ALA A 177 -0.85 6.45 -7.58
C ALA A 177 -0.91 7.31 -8.85
N MET A 178 0.20 7.42 -9.59
CA MET A 178 0.23 8.09 -10.88
C MET A 178 -0.70 7.41 -11.90
N THR A 179 -0.81 6.09 -11.85
CA THR A 179 -1.73 5.31 -12.71
C THR A 179 -3.18 5.57 -12.34
N ILE A 180 -3.52 5.55 -11.05
CA ILE A 180 -4.84 5.89 -10.52
C ILE A 180 -5.24 7.31 -10.94
N GLY A 181 -4.35 8.29 -10.79
CA GLY A 181 -4.57 9.67 -11.21
C GLY A 181 -4.97 9.75 -12.69
N LYS A 182 -4.23 9.06 -13.58
CA LYS A 182 -4.57 8.97 -15.01
C LYS A 182 -5.95 8.34 -15.27
N ILE A 183 -6.29 7.24 -14.58
CA ILE A 183 -7.60 6.59 -14.67
C ILE A 183 -8.72 7.57 -14.29
N LEU A 184 -8.50 8.38 -13.25
CA LEU A 184 -9.45 9.37 -12.75
C LEU A 184 -9.51 10.65 -13.62
N GLY A 185 -8.55 10.84 -14.53
CA GLY A 185 -8.44 12.06 -15.34
C GLY A 185 -7.70 13.20 -14.63
N PHE A 186 -7.00 12.91 -13.53
CA PHE A 186 -6.16 13.87 -12.82
C PHE A 186 -4.75 13.89 -13.42
N GLY A 187 -4.17 15.10 -13.52
CA GLY A 187 -2.79 15.28 -13.93
C GLY A 187 -1.82 14.66 -12.93
N VAL A 188 -0.73 14.09 -13.43
CA VAL A 188 0.35 13.60 -12.55
C VAL A 188 1.07 14.79 -11.93
N GLN A 189 1.08 14.87 -10.60
CA GLN A 189 1.78 15.91 -9.85
C GLN A 189 3.29 15.84 -10.11
N ASP A 190 3.91 16.97 -10.48
CA ASP A 190 5.33 16.97 -10.84
C ASP A 190 6.23 16.55 -9.67
N LYS A 191 5.87 16.90 -8.43
CA LYS A 191 6.59 16.42 -7.24
C LYS A 191 6.67 14.89 -7.14
N TRP A 192 5.63 14.16 -7.59
CA TRP A 192 5.63 12.70 -7.57
C TRP A 192 6.56 12.12 -8.62
N LYS A 193 6.65 12.73 -9.81
CA LYS A 193 7.61 12.33 -10.85
C LYS A 193 9.05 12.51 -10.38
N HIS A 194 9.37 13.69 -9.82
CA HIS A 194 10.71 13.97 -9.30
C HIS A 194 11.09 13.00 -8.17
N SER A 195 10.15 12.73 -7.26
CA SER A 195 10.40 11.80 -6.16
C SER A 195 10.58 10.35 -6.63
N TYR A 196 9.82 9.94 -7.64
CA TYR A 196 9.99 8.63 -8.29
C TYR A 196 11.38 8.51 -8.92
N GLU A 197 11.82 9.54 -9.65
CA GLU A 197 13.12 9.55 -10.31
C GLU A 197 14.27 9.46 -9.32
N SER A 198 14.28 10.30 -8.28
CA SER A 198 15.32 10.30 -7.25
C SER A 198 15.38 8.98 -6.48
N LEU A 199 14.22 8.43 -6.08
CA LEU A 199 14.15 7.14 -5.38
C LEU A 199 14.56 5.97 -6.29
N SER A 200 14.19 6.01 -7.58
CA SER A 200 14.62 5.00 -8.56
C SER A 200 16.14 4.99 -8.75
N ILE A 201 16.78 6.16 -8.73
CA ILE A 201 18.25 6.28 -8.79
C ILE A 201 18.88 5.70 -7.52
N ALA A 202 18.34 6.03 -6.34
CA ALA A 202 18.84 5.51 -5.07
C ALA A 202 18.74 3.98 -4.97
N ILE A 203 17.62 3.39 -5.42
CA ILE A 203 17.43 1.93 -5.45
C ILE A 203 18.41 1.24 -6.39
N LYS A 204 18.71 1.85 -7.56
CA LYS A 204 19.68 1.29 -8.52
C LYS A 204 21.13 1.44 -8.06
N ASN A 205 21.40 2.37 -7.14
CA ASN A 205 22.72 2.67 -6.61
C ASN A 205 22.64 2.73 -5.07
N PRO A 206 22.47 1.59 -4.39
CA PRO A 206 22.11 1.52 -2.96
C PRO A 206 23.31 1.81 -2.04
N ILE A 207 23.94 2.99 -2.19
CA ILE A 207 25.05 3.43 -1.32
C ILE A 207 24.55 3.71 0.10
N TRP A 208 23.31 4.20 0.20
CA TRP A 208 22.68 4.63 1.46
C TRP A 208 21.50 3.75 1.85
N LEU A 209 21.27 2.66 1.11
CA LEU A 209 20.21 1.70 1.42
C LEU A 209 20.85 0.44 2.02
N ILE A 210 20.27 -0.04 3.11
CA ILE A 210 20.63 -1.29 3.77
C ILE A 210 19.61 -2.40 3.46
#